data_AF-A0A3M7KSB1-F1
#
_entry.id   AF-A0A3M7KSB1-F1
#
_cell.length_a   1.000
_cell.length_b   1.000
_cell.length_c   1.000
_cell.angle_alpha   90.00
_cell.angle_beta   90.00
_cell.angle_gamma   90.00
#
_symmetry.space_group_name_H-M   'P 1'
#
loop_
_entity.id
_entity.type
_entity.pdbx_description
1 polymer ?
#
loop_
_entity_poly.entity_id
_entity_poly.type
_entity_poly.pdbx_seq_one_letter_code
_entity_poly.pdbx_strand_id
1 'polypeptide(L)'
;VDFNVRNDYEFVGNYKELQQAFNKHGIDRAFNVAALSKGKLQDNNEFMQWFKGYWDSVTGGLEIDDYDALARRQSCKTGDWKKWSAAAPGAAPRPAARASSAAPDTIAAYRRGSAAPAARASSGLASNAKSEAKAALLTKAELSGMTDELGALRVEVEDLKDENEDLRAKLHTLEHERDFYFNKLRDVEILCQWPEVAAAKPVVEVIENILFAADAEEGKQVMEEAATRFAATPAMAAEA
;
A
#
# COMPACT_ATOMS: atom_id res chain seq x y z
N VAL A 1 14.52 16.62 12.63
CA VAL A 1 13.88 16.32 11.33
C VAL A 1 12.59 17.10 11.21
N ASP A 2 12.40 17.79 10.10
CA ASP A 2 11.19 18.52 9.74
C ASP A 2 10.42 17.75 8.65
N PHE A 3 9.20 17.32 8.94
CA PHE A 3 8.35 16.54 8.05
C PHE A 3 7.49 17.38 7.10
N ASN A 4 7.38 18.70 7.32
CA ASN A 4 6.52 19.59 6.53
C ASN A 4 7.32 20.46 5.56
N VAL A 5 8.57 20.07 5.27
CA VAL A 5 9.42 20.70 4.29
C VAL A 5 8.78 20.61 2.90
N ARG A 6 8.75 21.75 2.18
CA ARG A 6 8.19 21.84 0.82
C ARG A 6 9.20 22.25 -0.22
N ASN A 7 10.24 22.97 0.19
CA ASN A 7 11.24 23.48 -0.72
C ASN A 7 12.49 22.58 -0.76
N ASP A 8 13.13 22.48 -1.91
CA ASP A 8 14.28 21.60 -2.14
C ASP A 8 15.46 21.90 -1.19
N TYR A 9 15.76 23.18 -0.97
CA TYR A 9 16.86 23.62 -0.10
C TYR A 9 16.64 23.30 1.39
N GLU A 10 15.39 23.19 1.83
CA GLU A 10 15.05 22.86 3.22
C GLU A 10 15.33 21.38 3.54
N PHE A 11 15.26 20.47 2.56
CA PHE A 11 15.56 19.05 2.76
C PHE A 11 17.02 18.81 3.14
N VAL A 12 17.93 19.71 2.77
CA VAL A 12 19.35 19.64 3.14
C VAL A 12 19.52 19.56 4.66
N GLY A 13 18.66 20.24 5.43
CA GLY A 13 18.66 20.16 6.90
C GLY A 13 18.35 18.75 7.40
N ASN A 14 17.38 18.07 6.80
CA ASN A 14 17.03 16.68 7.16
C ASN A 14 18.15 15.70 6.79
N TYR A 15 18.79 15.87 5.63
CA TYR A 15 19.91 15.02 5.23
C TYR A 15 21.16 15.21 6.11
N LYS A 16 21.36 16.39 6.72
CA LYS A 16 22.41 16.58 7.74
C LYS A 16 22.17 15.76 9.00
N GLU A 17 20.92 15.67 9.46
CA GLU A 17 20.55 14.80 10.59
C GLU A 17 20.79 13.32 10.26
N LEU A 18 20.47 12.91 9.03
CA LEU A 18 20.76 11.55 8.57
C LEU A 18 22.26 11.26 8.55
N GLN A 19 23.08 12.19 8.05
CA GLN A 19 24.54 12.03 8.03
C GLN A 19 25.11 11.95 9.44
N GLN A 20 24.59 12.72 10.39
CA GLN A 20 24.99 12.61 11.80
C GLN A 20 24.67 11.23 12.38
N ALA A 21 23.51 10.66 12.06
CA ALA A 21 23.16 9.30 12.46
C ALA A 21 24.12 8.27 11.85
N PHE A 22 24.45 8.40 10.56
CA PHE A 22 25.40 7.50 9.90
C PHE A 22 26.78 7.57 10.55
N ASN A 23 27.28 8.78 10.81
CA ASN A 23 28.56 8.98 11.47
C ASN A 23 28.56 8.36 12.88
N LYS A 24 27.47 8.51 13.64
CA LYS A 24 27.32 7.93 14.99
C LYS A 24 27.36 6.40 14.98
N HIS A 25 26.84 5.77 13.93
CA HIS A 25 26.79 4.32 13.77
C HIS A 25 27.93 3.76 12.91
N GLY A 26 28.90 4.58 12.51
CA GLY A 26 30.04 4.15 11.69
C GLY A 26 29.67 3.70 10.28
N ILE A 27 28.56 4.21 9.73
CA ILE A 27 28.08 3.89 8.39
C ILE A 27 28.79 4.81 7.39
N ASP A 28 29.81 4.30 6.72
CA ASP A 28 30.58 5.04 5.70
C ASP A 28 29.92 4.90 4.31
N ARG A 29 28.81 5.62 4.11
CA ARG A 29 28.13 5.72 2.81
C ARG A 29 28.01 7.19 2.41
N ALA A 30 28.63 7.54 1.29
CA ALA A 30 28.42 8.82 0.64
C ALA A 30 27.17 8.80 -0.25
N PHE A 31 26.38 9.89 -0.22
CA PHE A 31 25.24 10.10 -1.10
C PHE A 31 25.16 11.57 -1.54
N ASN A 32 24.64 11.80 -2.75
CA ASN A 32 24.54 13.15 -3.31
C ASN A 32 23.31 13.89 -2.77
N VAL A 33 23.48 14.59 -1.64
CA VAL A 33 22.41 15.36 -0.98
C VAL A 33 21.71 16.33 -1.94
N ALA A 34 22.46 16.97 -2.85
CA ALA A 34 21.88 17.93 -3.78
C ALA A 34 20.94 17.27 -4.80
N ALA A 35 21.29 16.08 -5.28
CA ALA A 35 20.45 15.31 -6.19
C ALA A 35 19.24 14.70 -5.48
N LEU A 36 19.43 14.18 -4.26
CA LEU A 36 18.35 13.63 -3.44
C LEU A 36 17.33 14.71 -3.04
N SER A 37 17.80 15.89 -2.63
CA SER A 37 16.93 17.01 -2.23
C SER A 37 16.09 17.54 -3.40
N LYS A 38 16.56 17.37 -4.64
CA LYS A 38 15.83 17.73 -5.87
C LYS A 38 14.96 16.61 -6.42
N GLY A 39 14.89 15.46 -5.76
CA GLY A 39 14.05 14.36 -6.21
C GLY A 39 14.59 13.61 -7.44
N LYS A 40 15.88 13.70 -7.77
CA LYS A 40 16.43 13.03 -8.97
C LYS A 40 16.28 11.51 -8.86
N LEU A 41 15.57 10.92 -9.82
CA LEU A 41 15.13 9.51 -9.76
C LEU A 41 16.28 8.51 -9.59
N GLN A 42 17.37 8.70 -10.33
CA GLN A 42 18.53 7.80 -10.29
C GLN A 42 19.16 7.75 -8.90
N ASP A 43 19.48 8.91 -8.34
CA ASP A 43 20.13 9.03 -7.04
C ASP A 43 19.21 8.54 -5.90
N ASN A 44 17.91 8.86 -5.96
CA ASN A 44 16.93 8.38 -4.98
C ASN A 44 16.77 6.86 -5.00
N ASN A 45 16.66 6.25 -6.19
CA ASN A 45 16.52 4.81 -6.30
C ASN A 45 17.79 4.08 -5.84
N GLU A 46 18.98 4.55 -6.23
CA GLU A 46 20.23 3.97 -5.75
C GLU A 46 20.34 4.04 -4.21
N PHE A 47 19.95 5.18 -3.64
CA PHE A 47 19.94 5.36 -2.19
C PHE A 47 18.95 4.41 -1.50
N MET A 48 17.70 4.32 -1.97
CA MET A 48 16.67 3.46 -1.36
C MET A 48 16.99 1.97 -1.49
N GLN A 49 17.54 1.53 -2.62
CA GLN A 49 17.97 0.15 -2.83
C GLN A 49 19.06 -0.23 -1.82
N TRP A 50 20.10 0.62 -1.71
CA TRP A 50 21.14 0.41 -0.72
C TRP A 50 20.60 0.46 0.71
N PHE A 51 19.72 1.40 1.03
CA PHE A 51 19.17 1.57 2.37
C PHE A 51 18.34 0.36 2.80
N LYS A 52 17.54 -0.21 1.90
CA LYS A 52 16.81 -1.47 2.16
C LYS A 52 17.76 -2.65 2.36
N GLY A 53 18.79 -2.78 1.53
CA GLY A 53 19.81 -3.82 1.72
C GLY A 53 20.55 -3.68 3.05
N TYR A 54 20.88 -2.45 3.47
CA TYR A 54 21.46 -2.18 4.77
C TYR A 54 20.51 -2.57 5.90
N TRP A 55 19.25 -2.14 5.82
CA TRP A 55 18.21 -2.50 6.79
C TRP A 55 18.11 -4.02 6.97
N ASP A 56 17.98 -4.76 5.87
CA ASP A 56 17.87 -6.22 5.90
C ASP A 56 19.11 -6.88 6.50
N SER A 57 20.30 -6.33 6.24
CA SER A 57 21.54 -6.84 6.82
C SER A 57 21.61 -6.68 8.34
N VAL A 58 20.98 -5.62 8.88
CA VAL A 58 20.98 -5.33 10.31
C VAL A 58 19.86 -6.07 11.04
N THR A 59 18.68 -6.17 10.42
CA THR A 59 17.51 -6.84 11.01
C THR A 59 17.44 -8.34 10.70
N GLY A 60 18.32 -8.84 9.83
CA GLY A 60 18.26 -10.22 9.33
C GLY A 60 17.06 -10.47 8.42
N GLY A 61 16.47 -9.41 7.85
CA GLY A 61 15.26 -9.49 7.01
C GLY A 61 13.96 -9.70 7.80
N LEU A 62 14.00 -9.65 9.13
CA LEU A 62 12.82 -9.75 9.98
C LEU A 62 12.11 -8.39 10.11
N GLU A 63 10.79 -8.45 10.25
CA GLU A 63 9.97 -7.29 10.58
C GLU A 63 10.23 -6.85 12.03
N ILE A 64 10.21 -5.54 12.25
CA ILE A 64 10.39 -4.93 13.58
C ILE A 64 9.02 -4.51 14.10
N ASP A 65 8.46 -5.31 15.02
CA ASP A 65 7.11 -5.09 15.57
C ASP A 65 7.05 -3.99 16.64
N ASP A 66 8.18 -3.58 17.21
CA ASP A 66 8.25 -2.61 18.31
C ASP A 66 8.50 -1.15 17.85
N TYR A 67 8.61 -0.91 16.55
CA TYR A 67 8.85 0.43 16.00
C TYR A 67 7.55 1.13 15.54
N ASP A 68 6.99 1.99 16.40
CA ASP A 68 5.87 2.86 16.03
C ASP A 68 6.34 4.16 15.33
N ALA A 69 6.31 4.16 14.00
CA ALA A 69 6.70 5.31 13.20
C ALA A 69 5.79 6.55 13.40
N LEU A 70 4.50 6.36 13.70
CA LEU A 70 3.53 7.46 13.83
C LEU A 70 3.74 8.20 15.15
N ALA A 71 3.85 7.47 16.26
CA ALA A 71 4.15 8.08 17.56
C ALA A 71 5.51 8.80 17.55
N ARG A 72 6.53 8.20 16.91
CA ARG A 72 7.86 8.83 16.78
C ARG A 72 7.79 10.11 15.95
N ARG A 73 7.01 10.13 14.87
CA ARG A 73 6.81 11.33 14.05
C ARG A 73 6.18 12.45 14.85
N GLN A 74 5.13 12.19 15.64
CA GLN A 74 4.46 13.21 16.48
C GLN A 74 5.41 13.93 17.44
N SER A 75 6.48 13.28 17.90
CA SER A 75 7.50 13.89 18.76
C SER A 75 8.46 14.86 18.04
N CYS A 76 8.39 14.95 16.71
CA CYS A 76 9.23 15.83 15.90
C CYS A 76 8.58 17.21 15.69
N LYS A 77 9.42 18.22 15.42
CA LYS A 77 9.06 19.65 15.31
C LYS A 77 7.82 19.95 14.44
N THR A 78 7.55 19.13 13.44
CA THR A 78 6.45 19.31 12.47
C THR A 78 5.68 18.02 12.18
N GLY A 79 5.80 17.01 13.06
CA GLY A 79 5.22 15.68 12.81
C GLY A 79 3.72 15.53 13.06
N ASP A 80 3.02 16.62 13.34
CA ASP A 80 1.55 16.66 13.45
C ASP A 80 0.89 16.45 12.08
N TRP A 81 0.73 15.19 11.68
CA TRP A 81 0.06 14.82 10.44
C TRP A 81 -1.41 15.30 10.38
N LYS A 82 -2.06 15.51 11.54
CA LYS A 82 -3.43 16.06 11.64
C LYS A 82 -3.58 17.44 11.00
N LYS A 83 -2.50 18.23 10.92
CA LYS A 83 -2.51 19.53 10.22
C LYS A 83 -2.39 19.41 8.70
N TRP A 84 -1.92 18.26 8.20
CA TRP A 84 -1.79 17.97 6.76
C TRP A 84 -3.00 17.21 6.20
N SER A 85 -3.68 16.38 7.01
CA SER A 85 -4.93 15.72 6.61
C SER A 85 -6.16 16.63 6.61
N ALA A 86 -6.01 17.91 6.95
CA ALA A 86 -7.07 18.91 6.85
C ALA A 86 -7.17 19.48 5.42
N ALA A 87 -7.34 18.60 4.44
CA ALA A 87 -7.85 18.93 3.11
C ALA A 87 -8.97 17.93 2.77
N ALA A 88 -10.07 18.02 3.52
CA ALA A 88 -11.46 17.75 3.14
C ALA A 88 -12.30 17.62 4.43
N PRO A 89 -13.36 18.42 4.63
CA PRO A 89 -14.35 18.11 5.66
C PRO A 89 -15.09 16.83 5.24
N GLY A 90 -14.95 15.73 5.99
CA GLY A 90 -15.83 14.56 5.82
C GLY A 90 -15.25 13.15 5.95
N ALA A 91 -13.93 12.95 6.12
CA ALA A 91 -13.40 11.59 6.24
C ALA A 91 -13.37 11.11 7.70
N ALA A 92 -14.35 10.28 8.08
CA ALA A 92 -14.35 9.54 9.34
C ALA A 92 -13.21 8.50 9.40
N PRO A 93 -12.67 8.16 10.59
CA PRO A 93 -11.59 7.19 10.71
C PRO A 93 -12.11 5.76 10.47
N ARG A 94 -11.54 5.05 9.49
CA ARG A 94 -11.76 3.61 9.32
C ARG A 94 -11.06 2.83 10.44
N PRO A 95 -11.71 1.80 11.03
CA PRO A 95 -11.07 0.97 12.05
C PRO A 95 -10.00 0.06 11.43
N ALA A 96 -8.94 -0.19 12.20
CA ALA A 96 -7.80 -1.00 11.83
C ALA A 96 -8.21 -2.45 11.53
N ALA A 97 -8.10 -2.87 10.27
CA ALA A 97 -8.19 -4.27 9.90
C ALA A 97 -6.81 -4.93 10.12
N ARG A 98 -6.81 -5.93 11.00
CA ARG A 98 -5.72 -6.90 11.23
C ARG A 98 -5.28 -7.50 9.89
N ALA A 99 -4.03 -7.27 9.49
CA ALA A 99 -3.42 -7.96 8.37
C ALA A 99 -3.03 -9.38 8.80
N SER A 100 -3.66 -10.38 8.19
CA SER A 100 -3.20 -11.77 8.23
C SER A 100 -2.26 -11.98 7.05
N SER A 101 -0.96 -12.09 7.32
CA SER A 101 0.07 -12.44 6.34
C SER A 101 0.07 -13.96 6.10
N ALA A 102 -0.18 -14.38 4.87
CA ALA A 102 0.22 -15.69 4.38
C ALA A 102 0.77 -15.51 2.97
N ALA A 103 2.09 -15.55 2.85
CA ALA A 103 2.79 -15.81 1.59
C ALA A 103 3.90 -16.83 1.87
N PRO A 104 4.15 -17.78 0.95
CA PRO A 104 4.88 -19.01 1.26
C PRO A 104 6.40 -18.84 1.21
N ASP A 105 7.05 -19.58 2.09
CA ASP A 105 8.48 -19.85 2.15
C ASP A 105 8.98 -20.55 0.88
N THR A 106 9.95 -19.96 0.19
CA THR A 106 11.15 -20.61 -0.37
C THR A 106 12.14 -19.46 -0.66
N ILE A 107 13.39 -19.48 -0.19
CA ILE A 107 14.51 -20.15 -0.85
C ILE A 107 15.69 -20.27 0.12
N ALA A 108 16.35 -21.41 -0.02
CA ALA A 108 17.47 -21.91 0.75
C ALA A 108 18.74 -21.04 0.68
N ALA A 109 19.52 -21.20 1.74
CA ALA A 109 20.80 -20.59 1.99
C ALA A 109 21.83 -20.82 0.87
N TYR A 110 22.53 -19.75 0.50
CA TYR A 110 23.91 -19.84 0.05
C TYR A 110 24.81 -19.11 1.05
N ARG A 111 25.52 -19.90 1.85
CA ARG A 111 26.66 -19.44 2.65
C ARG A 111 27.80 -19.06 1.70
N ARG A 112 28.35 -17.86 1.86
CA ARG A 112 29.80 -17.63 1.68
C ARG A 112 30.22 -16.45 2.51
N GLY A 113 31.04 -16.72 3.53
CA GLY A 113 31.59 -15.69 4.39
C GLY A 113 32.68 -14.89 3.70
N SER A 114 32.91 -13.67 4.19
CA SER A 114 34.22 -13.22 4.67
C SER A 114 34.08 -11.89 5.38
N ALA A 115 34.90 -11.77 6.42
CA ALA A 115 34.96 -10.70 7.39
C ALA A 115 35.58 -9.39 6.84
N ALA A 116 35.49 -8.38 7.70
CA ALA A 116 35.86 -6.97 7.58
C ALA A 116 37.22 -6.61 6.95
N PRO A 117 37.40 -5.37 6.47
CA PRO A 117 38.71 -4.84 6.11
C PRO A 117 39.38 -4.14 7.30
N ALA A 118 40.69 -4.31 7.45
CA ALA A 118 41.52 -3.48 8.32
C ALA A 118 42.86 -3.14 7.64
N ALA A 119 43.19 -1.85 7.70
CA ALA A 119 44.52 -1.22 7.70
C ALA A 119 45.46 -1.26 6.46
N ARG A 120 45.54 -0.07 5.81
CA ARG A 120 46.73 0.77 5.55
C ARG A 120 48.14 0.13 5.34
N ALA A 121 48.72 0.49 4.18
CA ALA A 121 50.03 1.17 3.96
C ALA A 121 51.15 0.47 3.13
N SER A 122 51.75 1.30 2.26
CA SER A 122 53.11 1.34 1.69
C SER A 122 53.59 0.33 0.61
N SER A 123 53.92 0.93 -0.54
CA SER A 123 55.01 0.69 -1.51
C SER A 123 55.77 -0.64 -1.54
N GLY A 124 55.99 -1.16 -2.76
CA GLY A 124 57.16 -1.98 -3.05
C GLY A 124 56.94 -3.09 -4.05
N LEU A 125 57.49 -2.88 -5.26
CA LEU A 125 58.14 -3.82 -6.18
C LEU A 125 57.46 -5.14 -6.60
N ALA A 126 57.69 -5.41 -7.89
CA ALA A 126 57.33 -6.60 -8.63
C ALA A 126 57.88 -7.92 -8.04
N SER A 127 57.06 -8.98 -8.13
CA SER A 127 57.54 -10.27 -8.62
C SER A 127 56.37 -11.19 -9.00
N ASN A 128 56.56 -11.78 -10.17
CA ASN A 128 55.88 -12.91 -10.80
C ASN A 128 55.35 -13.98 -9.81
N ALA A 129 54.04 -14.23 -9.83
CA ALA A 129 53.45 -15.46 -9.29
C ALA A 129 52.23 -15.87 -10.11
N LYS A 130 52.37 -16.97 -10.87
CA LYS A 130 51.25 -17.70 -11.47
C LYS A 130 50.39 -18.25 -10.33
N SER A 131 49.20 -17.68 -10.16
CA SER A 131 48.10 -18.24 -9.38
C SER A 131 46.92 -18.39 -10.33
N GLU A 132 46.70 -19.61 -10.82
CA GLU A 132 45.48 -19.98 -11.56
C GLU A 132 44.28 -19.89 -10.60
N ALA A 133 43.75 -18.68 -10.44
CA ALA A 133 42.39 -18.50 -9.96
C ALA A 133 41.47 -18.89 -11.12
N LYS A 134 41.05 -20.16 -11.15
CA LYS A 134 39.95 -20.61 -12.02
C LYS A 134 38.65 -20.00 -11.50
N ALA A 135 38.46 -18.71 -11.74
CA ALA A 135 37.14 -18.10 -11.70
C ALA A 135 36.30 -18.87 -12.73
N ALA A 136 35.26 -19.55 -12.27
CA ALA A 136 34.27 -20.13 -13.18
C ALA A 136 33.59 -18.96 -13.90
N LEU A 137 34.16 -18.58 -15.05
CA LEU A 137 33.51 -17.70 -16.00
C LEU A 137 32.28 -18.46 -16.49
N LEU A 138 31.10 -17.93 -16.16
CA LEU A 138 29.84 -18.35 -16.76
C LEU A 138 30.04 -18.38 -18.28
N THR A 139 29.62 -19.47 -18.89
CA THR A 139 29.70 -19.61 -20.33
C THR A 139 28.81 -18.56 -20.98
N LYS A 140 29.18 -18.13 -22.19
CA LYS A 140 28.40 -17.16 -22.96
C LYS A 140 26.94 -17.61 -23.17
N ALA A 141 26.69 -18.92 -23.17
CA ALA A 141 25.35 -19.49 -23.26
C ALA A 141 24.54 -19.32 -21.96
N GLU A 142 25.15 -19.54 -20.79
CA GLU A 142 24.50 -19.32 -19.49
C GLU A 142 24.17 -17.84 -19.25
N LEU A 143 25.07 -16.94 -19.66
CA LEU A 143 24.84 -15.50 -19.56
C LEU A 143 23.68 -15.05 -20.48
N SER A 144 23.58 -15.62 -21.68
CA SER A 144 22.49 -15.37 -22.62
C SER A 144 21.14 -15.86 -22.07
N GLY A 145 21.11 -17.06 -21.49
CA GLY A 145 19.88 -17.62 -20.90
C GLY A 145 19.36 -16.78 -19.73
N MET A 146 20.25 -16.31 -18.84
CA MET A 146 19.86 -15.41 -17.75
C MET A 146 19.39 -14.04 -18.24
N THR A 147 19.94 -13.52 -19.35
CA THR A 147 19.44 -12.26 -19.93
C THR A 147 18.06 -12.42 -20.55
N ASP A 148 17.77 -13.57 -21.18
CA ASP A 148 16.46 -13.87 -21.76
C ASP A 148 15.41 -14.05 -20.66
N GLU A 149 15.75 -14.76 -19.59
CA GLU A 149 14.89 -14.95 -18.41
C GLU A 149 14.62 -13.63 -17.68
N LEU A 150 15.64 -12.78 -17.48
CA LEU A 150 15.44 -11.42 -16.94
C LEU A 150 14.57 -10.54 -17.85
N GLY A 151 14.61 -10.77 -19.16
CA GLY A 151 13.71 -10.11 -20.11
C GLY A 151 12.27 -10.56 -19.93
N ALA A 152 12.04 -11.87 -19.86
CA ALA A 152 10.72 -12.46 -19.66
C ALA A 152 10.09 -12.02 -18.31
N LEU A 153 10.85 -12.07 -17.22
CA LEU A 153 10.39 -11.60 -15.90
C LEU A 153 10.07 -10.10 -15.89
N ARG A 154 10.77 -9.27 -16.68
CA ARG A 154 10.45 -7.84 -16.78
C ARG A 154 9.11 -7.60 -17.46
N VAL A 155 8.83 -8.36 -18.52
CA VAL A 155 7.54 -8.30 -19.23
C VAL A 155 6.42 -8.75 -18.31
N GLU A 156 6.58 -9.87 -17.59
CA GLU A 156 5.57 -10.36 -16.64
C GLU A 156 5.31 -9.36 -15.50
N VAL A 157 6.36 -8.69 -15.00
CA VAL A 157 6.21 -7.62 -14.00
C VAL A 157 5.47 -6.41 -14.56
N GLU A 158 5.58 -6.12 -15.85
CA GLU A 158 4.85 -5.05 -16.51
C GLU A 158 3.37 -5.43 -16.70
N ASP A 159 3.11 -6.63 -17.23
CA ASP A 159 1.74 -7.16 -17.41
C ASP A 159 0.97 -7.21 -16.07
N LEU A 160 1.62 -7.69 -15.00
CA LEU A 160 1.02 -7.73 -13.67
C LEU A 160 0.77 -6.33 -13.08
N LYS A 161 1.57 -5.33 -13.46
CA LYS A 161 1.31 -3.94 -13.04
C LYS A 161 0.10 -3.37 -13.75
N ASP A 162 0.00 -3.60 -15.06
CA ASP A 162 -1.14 -3.16 -15.86
C ASP A 162 -2.44 -3.79 -15.35
N GLU A 163 -2.44 -5.10 -15.08
CA GLU A 163 -3.60 -5.78 -14.49
C GLU A 163 -3.97 -5.21 -13.11
N ASN A 164 -2.98 -4.89 -12.28
CA ASN A 164 -3.23 -4.26 -10.99
C ASN A 164 -3.84 -2.85 -11.12
N GLU A 165 -3.41 -2.06 -12.11
CA GLU A 165 -3.98 -0.75 -12.38
C GLU A 165 -5.42 -0.85 -12.87
N ASP A 166 -5.72 -1.79 -13.76
CA ASP A 166 -7.06 -2.08 -14.24
C ASP A 166 -8.00 -2.54 -13.12
N LEU A 167 -7.54 -3.45 -12.26
CA LEU A 167 -8.31 -3.93 -11.12
C LEU A 167 -8.59 -2.79 -10.13
N ARG A 168 -7.61 -1.92 -9.87
CA ARG A 168 -7.81 -0.74 -9.02
C ARG A 168 -8.86 0.22 -9.61
N ALA A 169 -8.83 0.45 -10.92
CA ALA A 169 -9.82 1.29 -11.59
C ALA A 169 -11.24 0.69 -11.54
N LYS A 170 -11.37 -0.63 -11.72
CA LYS A 170 -12.64 -1.36 -11.59
C LYS A 170 -13.16 -1.30 -10.16
N LEU A 171 -12.31 -1.54 -9.16
CA LEU A 171 -12.68 -1.44 -7.75
C LEU A 171 -13.17 -0.04 -7.41
N HIS A 172 -12.45 1.01 -7.83
CA HIS A 172 -12.88 2.38 -7.61
C HIS A 172 -14.28 2.67 -8.19
N THR A 173 -14.53 2.19 -9.41
CA THR A 173 -15.86 2.32 -10.05
C THR A 173 -16.94 1.58 -9.25
N LEU A 174 -16.69 0.33 -8.86
CA LEU A 174 -17.63 -0.47 -8.07
C LEU A 174 -17.88 0.11 -6.67
N GLU A 175 -16.87 0.67 -6.02
CA GLU A 175 -17.03 1.36 -4.74
C GLU A 175 -17.90 2.61 -4.89
N HIS A 176 -17.71 3.38 -5.97
CA HIS A 176 -18.56 4.53 -6.25
C HIS A 176 -20.01 4.13 -6.52
N GLU A 177 -20.24 3.08 -7.31
CA GLU A 177 -21.58 2.54 -7.56
C GLU A 177 -22.23 2.01 -6.29
N ARG A 178 -21.49 1.25 -5.46
CA ARG A 178 -21.97 0.77 -4.16
C ARG A 178 -22.43 1.93 -3.28
N ASP A 179 -21.59 2.95 -3.14
CA ASP A 179 -21.90 4.11 -2.29
C ASP A 179 -23.07 4.92 -2.86
N PHE A 180 -23.16 5.04 -4.19
CA PHE A 180 -24.26 5.68 -4.89
C PHE A 180 -25.61 4.99 -4.61
N TYR A 181 -25.69 3.66 -4.73
CA TYR A 181 -26.91 2.91 -4.45
C TYR A 181 -27.22 2.87 -2.95
N PHE A 182 -26.20 2.71 -2.10
CA PHE A 182 -26.39 2.73 -0.65
C PHE A 182 -26.98 4.06 -0.17
N ASN A 183 -26.45 5.20 -0.61
CA ASN A 183 -26.97 6.51 -0.22
C ASN A 183 -28.42 6.71 -0.66
N LYS A 184 -28.78 6.27 -1.89
CA LYS A 184 -30.17 6.31 -2.35
C LYS A 184 -31.11 5.48 -1.47
N LEU A 185 -30.71 4.26 -1.13
CA LEU A 185 -31.51 3.38 -0.25
C LEU A 185 -31.62 3.96 1.16
N ARG A 186 -30.55 4.58 1.66
CA ARG A 186 -30.55 5.28 2.96
C ARG A 186 -31.49 6.48 2.96
N ASP A 187 -31.52 7.27 1.90
CA ASP A 187 -32.47 8.37 1.76
C ASP A 187 -33.92 7.86 1.75
N VAL A 188 -34.20 6.73 1.08
CA VAL A 188 -35.52 6.08 1.09
C VAL A 188 -35.89 5.58 2.49
N GLU A 189 -34.95 4.98 3.22
CA GLU A 189 -35.16 4.54 4.60
C GLU A 189 -35.54 5.71 5.51
N ILE A 190 -34.80 6.83 5.41
CA ILE A 190 -35.08 8.05 6.19
C ILE A 190 -36.46 8.62 5.82
N LEU A 191 -36.80 8.63 4.53
CA LEU A 191 -38.12 9.09 4.07
C LEU A 191 -39.25 8.25 4.66
N CYS A 192 -39.09 6.93 4.74
CA CYS A 192 -40.08 6.02 5.32
C CYS A 192 -40.33 6.29 6.81
N GLN A 193 -39.37 6.86 7.52
CA GLN A 193 -39.49 7.22 8.95
C GLN A 193 -40.27 8.52 9.18
N TRP A 194 -40.58 9.30 8.13
CA TRP A 194 -41.35 10.53 8.30
C TRP A 194 -42.81 10.21 8.66
N PRO A 195 -43.43 10.92 9.63
CA PRO A 195 -44.77 10.58 10.14
C PRO A 195 -45.83 10.44 9.05
N GLU A 196 -45.80 11.32 8.05
CA GLU A 196 -46.75 11.35 6.93
C GLU A 196 -46.58 10.13 6.01
N VAL A 197 -45.34 9.65 5.84
CA VAL A 197 -45.02 8.50 4.99
C VAL A 197 -45.23 7.20 5.76
N ALA A 198 -44.76 7.12 7.00
CA ALA A 198 -44.92 5.99 7.90
C ALA A 198 -46.40 5.59 8.13
N ALA A 199 -47.34 6.53 7.94
CA ALA A 199 -48.76 6.25 7.98
C ALA A 199 -49.23 5.27 6.88
N ALA A 200 -48.50 5.16 5.75
CA ALA A 200 -48.78 4.23 4.66
C ALA A 200 -48.27 2.80 4.95
N LYS A 201 -48.63 2.27 6.14
CA LYS A 201 -48.12 1.03 6.73
C LYS A 201 -47.93 -0.15 5.77
N PRO A 202 -48.94 -0.60 4.99
CA PRO A 202 -48.77 -1.82 4.19
C PRO A 202 -47.69 -1.69 3.12
N VAL A 203 -47.44 -0.47 2.61
CA VAL A 203 -46.39 -0.20 1.62
C VAL A 203 -45.05 0.01 2.31
N VAL A 204 -45.02 0.80 3.40
CA VAL A 204 -43.80 1.08 4.15
C VAL A 204 -43.21 -0.17 4.78
N GLU A 205 -44.03 -1.07 5.35
CA GLU A 205 -43.58 -2.36 5.89
C GLU A 205 -42.87 -3.22 4.82
N VAL A 206 -43.38 -3.21 3.59
CA VAL A 206 -42.75 -3.94 2.48
C VAL A 206 -41.41 -3.31 2.11
N ILE A 207 -41.34 -1.97 2.03
CA ILE A 207 -40.08 -1.26 1.74
C ILE A 207 -39.04 -1.55 2.82
N GLU A 208 -39.41 -1.48 4.10
CA GLU A 208 -38.51 -1.80 5.22
C GLU A 208 -38.03 -3.24 5.17
N ASN A 209 -38.93 -4.21 4.94
CA ASN A 209 -38.55 -5.61 4.82
C ASN A 209 -37.58 -5.88 3.66
N ILE A 210 -37.70 -5.15 2.55
CA ILE A 210 -36.73 -5.22 1.44
C ILE A 210 -35.39 -4.63 1.86
N LEU A 211 -35.39 -3.47 2.53
CA LEU A 211 -34.16 -2.79 2.96
C LEU A 211 -33.38 -3.56 4.04
N PHE A 212 -34.09 -4.33 4.88
CA PHE A 212 -33.51 -5.10 5.97
C PHE A 212 -33.34 -6.60 5.67
N ALA A 213 -33.62 -7.05 4.44
CA ALA A 213 -33.35 -8.42 4.01
C ALA A 213 -31.85 -8.77 4.17
N ALA A 214 -31.56 -9.97 4.67
CA ALA A 214 -30.20 -10.42 4.92
C ALA A 214 -29.40 -10.69 3.62
N ASP A 215 -30.11 -11.03 2.55
CA ASP A 215 -29.55 -11.25 1.22
C ASP A 215 -30.56 -10.91 0.10
N ALA A 216 -30.08 -11.00 -1.14
CA ALA A 216 -30.85 -10.66 -2.32
C ALA A 216 -32.02 -11.63 -2.60
N GLU A 217 -31.95 -12.87 -2.13
CA GLU A 217 -33.03 -13.85 -2.34
C GLU A 217 -34.19 -13.60 -1.39
N GLU A 218 -33.91 -13.27 -0.13
CA GLU A 218 -34.93 -12.83 0.83
C GLU A 218 -35.63 -11.55 0.35
N GLY A 219 -34.88 -10.56 -0.15
CA GLY A 219 -35.47 -9.34 -0.72
C GLY A 219 -36.39 -9.61 -1.92
N LYS A 220 -36.06 -10.59 -2.77
CA LYS A 220 -36.93 -11.02 -3.88
C LYS A 220 -38.19 -11.71 -3.36
N GLN A 221 -38.08 -12.54 -2.34
CA GLN A 221 -39.22 -13.21 -1.72
C GLN A 221 -40.21 -12.19 -1.14
N VAL A 222 -39.71 -11.18 -0.43
CA VAL A 222 -40.54 -10.07 0.09
C VAL A 222 -41.30 -9.37 -1.05
N MET A 223 -40.65 -9.14 -2.19
CA MET A 223 -41.28 -8.54 -3.37
C MET A 223 -42.36 -9.44 -4.01
N GLU A 224 -42.14 -10.75 -4.08
CA GLU A 224 -43.11 -11.70 -4.60
C GLU A 224 -44.34 -11.83 -3.69
N GLU A 225 -44.13 -11.87 -2.38
CA GLU A 225 -45.19 -11.85 -1.38
C GLU A 225 -45.98 -10.53 -1.43
N ALA A 226 -45.29 -9.39 -1.56
CA ALA A 226 -45.92 -8.09 -1.73
C ALA A 226 -46.75 -8.02 -3.02
N ALA A 227 -46.24 -8.52 -4.14
CA ALA A 227 -46.96 -8.57 -5.40
C ALA A 227 -48.26 -9.37 -5.26
N THR A 228 -48.21 -10.52 -4.57
CA THR A 228 -49.39 -11.34 -4.27
C THR A 228 -50.38 -10.59 -3.35
N ARG A 229 -49.87 -9.98 -2.27
CA ARG A 229 -50.67 -9.22 -1.29
C ARG A 229 -51.41 -8.06 -1.94
N PHE A 230 -50.73 -7.27 -2.77
CA PHE A 230 -51.33 -6.10 -3.42
C PHE A 230 -52.22 -6.47 -4.61
N ALA A 231 -51.93 -7.56 -5.34
CA ALA A 231 -52.80 -8.08 -6.39
C ALA A 231 -54.10 -8.70 -5.85
N ALA A 232 -54.09 -9.23 -4.63
CA ALA A 232 -55.25 -9.83 -3.98
C ALA A 232 -56.25 -8.81 -3.39
N THR A 233 -55.90 -7.51 -3.35
CA THR A 233 -56.82 -6.44 -2.89
C THR A 233 -57.85 -6.18 -3.99
N PRO A 234 -59.14 -6.53 -3.81
CA PRO A 234 -60.15 -6.11 -4.78
C PRO A 234 -60.26 -4.60 -4.72
N ALA A 235 -60.49 -3.96 -5.87
CA ALA A 235 -60.87 -2.55 -5.95
C ALA A 235 -62.19 -2.30 -5.21
N MET A 236 -62.15 -2.21 -3.87
CA MET A 236 -63.26 -1.85 -3.01
C MET A 236 -63.11 -0.40 -2.56
N ALA A 237 -63.34 0.52 -3.49
CA ALA A 237 -63.80 1.90 -3.23
C ALA A 237 -63.93 2.66 -4.57
N ALA A 238 -64.93 2.29 -5.37
CA ALA A 238 -65.48 3.17 -6.40
C ALA A 238 -67.01 3.09 -6.33
N GLU A 239 -67.57 3.35 -5.14
CA GLU A 239 -68.97 3.71 -4.98
C GLU A 239 -69.10 4.61 -3.74
N ALA A 240 -69.08 5.93 -3.98
CA ALA A 240 -69.76 7.00 -3.25
C ALA A 240 -69.62 8.30 -4.05
#